data_AF-I3UBS0-F1
#
_entry.id   AF-I3UBS0-F1
#
_cell.length_a   1.000
_cell.length_b   1.000
_cell.length_c   1.000
_cell.angle_alpha   90.00
_cell.angle_beta   90.00
_cell.angle_gamma   90.00
#
_symmetry.space_group_name_H-M   'P 1'
#
loop_
_entity.id
_entity.type
_entity.pdbx_description
1 polymer ?
#
loop_
_entity_poly.entity_id
_entity_poly.type
_entity_poly.pdbx_seq_one_letter_code
_entity_poly.pdbx_strand_id
1 'polypeptide(L)'
;MIGAPEVATQLTNSLPPGVVARDWTMDNRTWFAAVKTEKRMMFLILVLIVAVAAFNLLSSLVMAVKDKQSDIAILRTLGVSPFQIGKIFLVQGSLIGFIGTFLGVLCGCLVAYNIDVVIPFIERLFGIHFLDPSIYFVSTLPSHPEVDDIGLIGITSLVLSLLATIYPSWRASRLQPAEVLRHD
;
A
#
# COMPACT_ATOMS: atom_id res chain seq x y z
N MET A 1 -17.09 17.96 -3.89
CA MET A 1 -18.08 17.05 -3.26
C MET A 1 -18.24 17.32 -1.76
N ILE A 2 -17.15 17.57 -1.01
CA ILE A 2 -17.12 17.69 0.46
C ILE A 2 -17.78 18.98 1.02
N GLY A 3 -17.90 20.06 0.24
CA GLY A 3 -18.45 21.34 0.73
C GLY A 3 -19.98 21.47 0.70
N ALA A 4 -20.72 20.48 0.19
CA ALA A 4 -22.18 20.57 0.08
C ALA A 4 -22.91 20.79 1.43
N PRO A 5 -22.50 20.14 2.55
CA PRO A 5 -23.10 20.39 3.86
C PRO A 5 -22.76 21.78 4.41
N GLU A 6 -21.53 22.27 4.19
CA GLU A 6 -21.11 23.61 4.60
C GLU A 6 -21.89 24.69 3.85
N VAL A 7 -22.05 24.54 2.54
CA VAL A 7 -22.82 25.45 1.69
C VAL A 7 -24.30 25.44 2.09
N ALA A 8 -24.90 24.27 2.36
CA ALA A 8 -26.28 24.20 2.84
C ALA A 8 -26.46 24.88 4.20
N THR A 9 -25.49 24.75 5.11
CA THR A 9 -25.51 25.40 6.42
C THR A 9 -25.39 26.92 6.29
N GLN A 10 -24.49 27.41 5.42
CA GLN A 10 -24.33 28.84 5.13
C GLN A 10 -25.59 29.44 4.47
N LEU A 11 -26.20 28.72 3.53
CA LEU A 11 -27.46 29.14 2.90
C LEU A 11 -28.62 29.17 3.90
N THR A 12 -28.68 28.22 4.83
CA THR A 12 -29.73 28.18 5.86
C THR A 12 -29.74 29.47 6.70
N ASN A 13 -28.58 30.08 6.93
CA ASN A 13 -28.46 31.34 7.67
C ASN A 13 -28.88 32.59 6.87
N SER A 14 -29.00 32.48 5.55
CA SER A 14 -29.34 33.58 4.63
C SER A 14 -30.74 33.44 4.03
N LEU A 15 -31.45 32.35 4.34
CA LEU A 15 -32.78 32.06 3.82
C LEU A 15 -33.91 32.62 4.71
N PRO A 16 -35.08 32.98 4.11
CA PRO A 16 -36.24 33.44 4.86
C PRO A 16 -36.76 32.39 5.85
N PRO A 17 -37.43 32.81 6.94
CA PRO A 17 -38.06 31.89 7.88
C PRO A 17 -39.04 30.96 7.15
N GLY A 18 -38.84 29.64 7.28
CA GLY A 18 -39.68 28.61 6.66
C GLY A 18 -39.07 27.92 5.43
N VAL A 19 -37.89 28.34 4.96
CA VAL A 19 -37.16 27.67 3.87
C VAL A 19 -35.94 26.94 4.45
N VAL A 20 -35.81 25.64 4.15
CA VAL A 20 -34.70 24.80 4.63
C VAL A 20 -33.82 24.41 3.45
N ALA A 21 -32.52 24.66 3.54
CA ALA A 21 -31.56 24.11 2.58
C ALA A 21 -31.30 22.64 2.92
N ARG A 22 -31.52 21.74 1.95
CA ARG A 22 -31.09 20.34 2.03
C ARG A 22 -29.89 20.13 1.14
N ASP A 23 -28.89 19.43 1.64
CA ASP A 23 -27.78 18.96 0.83
C ASP A 23 -28.09 17.58 0.23
N TRP A 24 -27.55 17.32 -0.95
CA TRP A 24 -27.75 16.06 -1.69
C TRP A 24 -27.12 14.82 -1.01
N THR A 25 -26.22 15.03 -0.03
CA THR A 25 -25.67 13.99 0.86
C THR A 25 -26.71 13.51 1.87
N MET A 26 -27.65 14.37 2.28
CA MET A 26 -28.76 14.00 3.15
C MET A 26 -29.82 13.18 2.43
N ASP A 27 -30.11 13.49 1.17
CA ASP A 27 -31.12 12.77 0.38
C ASP A 27 -30.64 11.37 -0.04
N ASN A 28 -29.33 11.17 -0.25
CA ASN A 28 -28.75 9.89 -0.69
C ASN A 28 -27.86 9.20 0.36
N ARG A 29 -28.15 9.38 1.65
CA ARG A 29 -27.32 8.89 2.77
C ARG A 29 -26.98 7.39 2.66
N THR A 30 -27.90 6.54 2.20
CA THR A 30 -27.67 5.09 2.04
C THR A 30 -26.63 4.79 0.96
N TRP A 31 -26.67 5.51 -0.17
CA TRP A 31 -25.72 5.34 -1.27
C TRP A 31 -24.31 5.78 -0.85
N PHE A 32 -24.21 6.92 -0.16
CA PHE A 32 -22.94 7.38 0.40
C PHE A 32 -22.36 6.45 1.46
N ALA A 33 -23.21 5.91 2.33
CA ALA A 33 -22.79 4.92 3.32
C ALA A 33 -22.29 3.63 2.63
N ALA A 34 -22.93 3.21 1.53
CA ALA A 34 -22.49 2.08 0.72
C ALA A 34 -21.11 2.34 0.09
N VAL A 35 -20.91 3.46 -0.61
CA VAL A 35 -19.62 3.83 -1.22
C VAL A 35 -18.50 3.92 -0.17
N LYS A 36 -18.78 4.51 1.00
CA LYS A 36 -17.80 4.59 2.10
C LYS A 36 -17.45 3.21 2.63
N THR A 37 -18.42 2.30 2.71
CA THR A 37 -18.19 0.92 3.14
C THR A 37 -17.38 0.15 2.11
N GLU A 38 -17.65 0.34 0.83
CA GLU A 38 -16.89 -0.24 -0.27
C GLU A 38 -15.41 0.21 -0.26
N LYS A 39 -15.16 1.53 -0.15
CA LYS A 39 -13.79 2.06 0.00
C LYS A 39 -13.05 1.43 1.19
N ARG A 40 -13.75 1.20 2.32
CA ARG A 40 -13.16 0.52 3.49
C ARG A 40 -12.80 -0.94 3.18
N MET A 41 -13.65 -1.68 2.47
CA MET A 41 -13.35 -3.06 2.07
C MET A 41 -12.15 -3.12 1.13
N MET A 42 -12.05 -2.21 0.16
CA MET A 42 -10.88 -2.10 -0.73
C MET A 42 -9.59 -1.85 0.07
N PHE A 43 -9.62 -0.93 1.04
CA PHE A 43 -8.49 -0.68 1.93
C PHE A 43 -8.07 -1.94 2.71
N LEU A 44 -9.02 -2.69 3.27
CA LEU A 44 -8.73 -3.94 3.99
C LEU A 44 -8.06 -4.99 3.10
N ILE A 45 -8.58 -5.19 1.88
CA ILE A 45 -7.99 -6.12 0.91
C ILE A 45 -6.55 -5.70 0.58
N LEU A 46 -6.33 -4.41 0.35
CA LEU A 46 -5.02 -3.89 0.02
C LEU A 46 -4.02 -4.08 1.17
N VAL A 47 -4.43 -3.80 2.41
CA VAL A 47 -3.63 -4.06 3.61
C VAL A 47 -3.26 -5.54 3.71
N LEU A 48 -4.18 -6.46 3.39
CA LEU A 48 -3.90 -7.89 3.38
C LEU A 48 -2.86 -8.27 2.32
N ILE A 49 -2.98 -7.74 1.10
CA ILE A 49 -1.99 -7.95 0.03
C ILE A 49 -0.60 -7.46 0.46
N VAL A 50 -0.54 -6.26 1.04
CA VAL A 50 0.70 -5.69 1.57
C VAL A 50 1.26 -6.55 2.71
N ALA A 51 0.41 -7.07 3.60
CA ALA A 51 0.83 -7.95 4.68
C ALA A 51 1.44 -9.26 4.15
N VAL A 52 0.84 -9.87 3.13
CA VAL A 52 1.40 -11.06 2.46
C VAL A 52 2.75 -10.73 1.80
N ALA A 53 2.86 -9.59 1.13
CA ALA A 53 4.14 -9.14 0.55
C ALA A 53 5.21 -8.90 1.62
N ALA A 54 4.84 -8.30 2.76
CA ALA A 54 5.73 -8.09 3.89
C ALA A 54 6.19 -9.41 4.52
N PHE A 55 5.33 -10.42 4.58
CA PHE A 55 5.70 -11.78 5.02
C PHE A 55 6.67 -12.46 4.06
N ASN A 56 6.51 -12.26 2.75
CA ASN A 56 7.48 -12.74 1.76
C ASN A 56 8.84 -12.06 1.94
N LEU A 57 8.86 -10.74 2.12
CA LEU A 57 10.08 -9.98 2.41
C LEU A 57 10.78 -10.49 3.67
N LEU A 58 10.00 -10.72 4.75
CA LEU A 58 10.48 -11.34 5.98
C LEU A 58 11.14 -12.69 5.70
N SER A 59 10.46 -13.57 4.96
CA SER A 59 10.94 -14.92 4.64
C SER A 59 12.25 -14.86 3.85
N SER A 60 12.34 -13.98 2.85
CA SER A 60 13.54 -13.77 2.06
C SER A 60 14.71 -13.22 2.89
N LEU A 61 14.48 -12.27 3.80
CA LEU A 61 15.53 -11.75 4.67
C LEU A 61 16.03 -12.81 5.67
N VAL A 62 15.14 -13.61 6.26
CA VAL A 62 15.53 -14.72 7.13
C VAL A 62 16.36 -15.75 6.37
N MET A 63 15.99 -16.05 5.12
CA MET A 63 16.76 -16.95 4.26
C MET A 63 18.15 -16.37 3.95
N ALA A 64 18.22 -15.09 3.56
CA ALA A 64 19.50 -14.41 3.30
C ALA A 64 20.43 -14.41 4.52
N VAL A 65 19.87 -14.23 5.73
CA VAL A 65 20.64 -14.34 6.98
C VAL A 65 21.20 -15.76 7.17
N LYS A 66 20.41 -16.79 6.88
CA LYS A 66 20.83 -18.19 6.97
C LYS A 66 21.94 -18.51 5.97
N ASP A 67 21.77 -18.11 4.71
CA ASP A 67 22.74 -18.34 3.64
C ASP A 67 24.09 -17.63 3.91
N LYS A 68 24.07 -16.59 4.74
CA LYS A 68 25.24 -15.79 5.13
C LYS A 68 25.77 -16.06 6.54
N GLN A 69 25.36 -17.17 7.18
CA GLN A 69 25.79 -17.50 8.54
C GLN A 69 27.31 -17.64 8.70
N SER A 70 28.01 -18.27 7.74
CA SER A 70 29.47 -18.42 7.79
C SER A 70 30.18 -17.07 7.67
N ASP A 71 29.78 -16.23 6.71
CA ASP A 71 30.29 -14.87 6.55
C ASP A 71 30.08 -14.03 7.83
N ILE A 72 28.90 -14.15 8.45
CA ILE A 72 28.56 -13.51 9.73
C ILE A 72 29.49 -14.01 10.86
N ALA A 73 29.75 -15.32 10.94
CA ALA A 73 30.64 -15.89 11.95
C ALA A 73 32.08 -15.35 11.80
N ILE A 74 32.60 -15.21 10.58
CA ILE A 74 33.91 -14.61 10.31
C ILE A 74 33.93 -13.13 10.73
N LEU A 75 32.90 -12.35 10.38
CA LEU A 75 32.81 -10.95 10.82
C LEU A 75 32.78 -10.83 12.35
N ARG A 76 32.11 -11.77 13.04
CA ARG A 76 32.05 -11.81 14.50
C ARG A 76 33.42 -12.12 15.12
N THR A 77 34.25 -12.97 14.49
CA THR A 77 35.61 -13.23 14.99
C THR A 77 36.56 -12.06 14.71
N LEU A 78 36.30 -11.27 13.67
CA LEU A 78 37.00 -10.00 13.40
C LEU A 78 36.56 -8.84 14.33
N GLY A 79 35.66 -9.09 15.28
CA GLY A 79 35.24 -8.11 16.29
C GLY A 79 33.98 -7.32 15.95
N VAL A 80 33.26 -7.66 14.88
CA VAL A 80 31.98 -7.00 14.55
C VAL A 80 30.94 -7.32 15.63
N SER A 81 30.34 -6.26 16.16
CA SER A 81 29.29 -6.38 17.18
C SER A 81 27.99 -6.96 16.59
N PRO A 82 27.19 -7.67 17.39
CA PRO A 82 25.93 -8.26 16.91
C PRO A 82 24.95 -7.18 16.41
N PHE A 83 24.99 -6.01 17.04
CA PHE A 83 24.19 -4.85 16.66
C PHE A 83 24.56 -4.32 15.26
N GLN A 84 25.85 -4.28 14.91
CA GLN A 84 26.28 -3.87 13.57
C GLN A 84 25.78 -4.83 12.50
N ILE A 85 25.74 -6.14 12.78
CA ILE A 85 25.19 -7.14 11.85
C ILE A 85 23.69 -6.94 11.67
N GLY A 86 22.94 -6.76 12.76
CA GLY A 86 21.52 -6.42 12.68
C GLY A 86 21.26 -5.15 11.85
N LYS A 87 22.10 -4.12 11.99
CA LYS A 87 21.99 -2.88 11.22
C LYS A 87 22.13 -3.10 9.70
N ILE A 88 23.02 -4.00 9.27
CA ILE A 88 23.18 -4.34 7.84
C ILE A 88 21.85 -4.87 7.27
N PHE A 89 21.26 -5.86 7.94
CA PHE A 89 19.99 -6.45 7.50
C PHE A 89 18.80 -5.48 7.64
N LEU A 90 18.82 -4.59 8.64
CA LEU A 90 17.83 -3.53 8.79
C LEU A 90 17.87 -2.57 7.60
N VAL A 91 19.06 -2.11 7.20
CA VAL A 91 19.24 -1.23 6.04
C VAL A 91 18.87 -1.95 4.75
N GLN A 92 19.26 -3.22 4.59
CA GLN A 92 18.90 -4.03 3.43
C GLN A 92 17.38 -4.16 3.27
N GLY A 93 16.67 -4.58 4.33
CA GLY A 93 15.22 -4.70 4.28
C GLY A 93 14.50 -3.37 4.11
N SER A 94 15.00 -2.29 4.74
CA SER A 94 14.46 -0.94 4.58
C SER A 94 14.62 -0.42 3.14
N LEU A 95 15.75 -0.70 2.49
CA LEU A 95 15.97 -0.36 1.08
C LEU A 95 15.03 -1.13 0.16
N ILE A 96 14.86 -2.43 0.37
CA ILE A 96 13.92 -3.25 -0.42
C ILE A 96 12.49 -2.74 -0.22
N GLY A 97 12.09 -2.47 1.02
CA GLY A 97 10.78 -1.90 1.34
C GLY A 97 10.54 -0.55 0.67
N PHE A 98 11.50 0.38 0.80
CA PHE A 98 11.41 1.71 0.20
C PHE A 98 11.34 1.66 -1.32
N ILE A 99 12.25 0.92 -1.98
CA ILE A 99 12.27 0.79 -3.45
C ILE A 99 10.99 0.09 -3.93
N GLY A 100 10.54 -0.95 -3.24
CA GLY A 100 9.31 -1.67 -3.56
C GLY A 100 8.08 -0.77 -3.45
N THR A 101 7.93 0.00 -2.36
CA THR A 101 6.84 0.96 -2.19
C THR A 101 6.92 2.06 -3.23
N PHE A 102 8.11 2.61 -3.50
CA PHE A 102 8.29 3.68 -4.49
C PHE A 102 7.90 3.22 -5.89
N LEU A 103 8.43 2.07 -6.34
CA LEU A 103 8.09 1.50 -7.65
C LEU A 103 6.61 1.10 -7.71
N GLY A 104 6.05 0.54 -6.63
CA GLY A 104 4.65 0.18 -6.56
C GLY A 104 3.72 1.38 -6.70
N VAL A 105 3.98 2.47 -5.98
CA VAL A 105 3.22 3.72 -6.08
C VAL A 105 3.40 4.36 -7.46
N LEU A 106 4.62 4.39 -7.99
CA LEU A 106 4.88 4.96 -9.31
C LEU A 106 4.13 4.20 -10.41
N CYS A 107 4.25 2.87 -10.44
CA CYS A 107 3.53 2.01 -11.39
C CYS A 107 2.01 2.13 -11.20
N GLY A 108 1.52 2.12 -9.95
CA GLY A 108 0.10 2.27 -9.64
C GLY A 108 -0.46 3.61 -10.13
N CYS A 109 0.27 4.71 -9.92
CA CYS A 109 -0.10 6.03 -10.44
C CYS A 109 -0.09 6.03 -11.98
N LEU A 110 0.95 5.48 -12.60
CA LEU A 110 1.05 5.44 -14.06
C LEU A 110 -0.12 4.68 -14.67
N VAL A 111 -0.53 3.55 -14.09
CA VAL A 111 -1.73 2.81 -14.52
C VAL A 111 -2.99 3.62 -14.27
N ALA A 112 -3.13 4.24 -13.08
CA ALA A 112 -4.32 5.01 -12.73
C ALA A 112 -4.55 6.20 -13.68
N TYR A 113 -3.51 6.98 -13.99
CA TYR A 113 -3.60 8.12 -14.90
C TYR A 113 -3.73 7.74 -16.39
N ASN A 114 -3.36 6.51 -16.76
CA ASN A 114 -3.44 6.04 -18.15
C ASN A 114 -4.53 4.98 -18.34
N ILE A 115 -5.56 4.97 -17.49
CA ILE A 115 -6.60 3.94 -17.52
C ILE A 115 -7.31 3.89 -18.88
N ASP A 116 -7.47 5.05 -19.53
CA ASP A 116 -8.09 5.21 -20.85
C ASP A 116 -7.29 4.52 -21.98
N VAL A 117 -6.00 4.27 -21.76
CA VAL A 117 -5.13 3.55 -22.71
C VAL A 117 -4.99 2.08 -22.31
N VAL A 118 -4.90 1.80 -21.01
CA VAL A 118 -4.68 0.44 -20.47
C VAL A 118 -5.91 -0.45 -20.71
N ILE A 119 -7.12 0.05 -20.47
CA ILE A 119 -8.35 -0.76 -20.63
C ILE A 119 -8.52 -1.22 -22.09
N PRO A 120 -8.51 -0.34 -23.11
CA PRO A 120 -8.68 -0.76 -24.50
C PRO A 120 -7.55 -1.68 -24.99
N PHE A 121 -6.33 -1.52 -24.44
CA PHE A 121 -5.21 -2.42 -24.75
C PHE A 121 -5.49 -3.85 -24.26
N ILE A 122 -5.98 -4.01 -23.02
CA ILE A 122 -6.36 -5.31 -22.46
C ILE A 122 -7.55 -5.90 -23.23
N GLU A 123 -8.57 -5.09 -23.55
CA GLU A 123 -9.74 -5.54 -24.33
C GLU A 123 -9.33 -6.12 -25.69
N ARG A 124 -8.42 -5.44 -26.41
CA ARG A 124 -7.89 -5.93 -27.69
C ARG A 124 -7.08 -7.21 -27.56
N LEU A 125 -6.32 -7.35 -26.46
CA LEU A 125 -5.47 -8.52 -26.25
C LEU A 125 -6.28 -9.78 -25.91
N PHE A 126 -7.34 -9.64 -25.12
CA PHE A 126 -8.16 -10.74 -24.65
C PHE A 126 -9.45 -10.95 -25.47
N GLY A 127 -9.76 -10.04 -26.41
CA GLY A 127 -10.95 -10.12 -27.26
C GLY A 127 -12.28 -9.95 -26.48
N ILE A 128 -12.23 -9.41 -25.27
CA ILE A 128 -13.37 -9.16 -24.39
C ILE A 128 -13.61 -7.65 -24.30
N HIS A 129 -14.87 -7.23 -24.34
CA HIS A 129 -15.26 -5.83 -24.13
C HIS A 129 -15.80 -5.69 -22.71
N PHE A 130 -15.08 -4.99 -21.84
CA PHE A 130 -15.49 -4.78 -20.45
C PHE A 130 -16.59 -3.73 -20.33
N LEU A 131 -16.56 -2.72 -21.22
CA LEU A 131 -17.55 -1.66 -21.29
C LEU A 131 -18.11 -1.62 -22.71
N ASP A 132 -19.12 -2.46 -22.98
CA ASP A 132 -19.90 -2.26 -24.20
C ASP A 132 -20.64 -0.90 -24.06
N PRO A 133 -20.31 0.11 -24.89
CA PRO A 133 -20.90 1.44 -24.80
C PRO A 133 -22.43 1.42 -25.03
N SER A 134 -22.96 0.31 -25.57
CA SER A 134 -24.39 0.10 -25.78
C SER A 134 -25.15 -0.29 -24.51
N ILE A 135 -24.48 -0.81 -23.48
CA ILE A 135 -25.08 -1.25 -22.21
C ILE A 135 -24.75 -0.28 -21.08
N TYR A 136 -23.52 0.22 -21.03
CA TYR A 136 -23.08 1.25 -20.10
C TYR A 136 -22.94 2.56 -20.85
N PHE A 137 -23.88 3.50 -20.66
CA PHE A 137 -23.85 4.88 -21.19
C PHE A 137 -22.69 5.75 -20.64
N VAL A 138 -21.56 5.12 -20.30
CA VAL A 138 -20.35 5.72 -19.73
C VAL A 138 -19.20 5.36 -20.66
N SER A 139 -18.89 6.27 -21.58
CA SER A 139 -17.86 6.10 -22.63
C SER A 139 -16.42 6.21 -22.12
N THR A 140 -16.22 6.61 -20.86
CA THR A 140 -14.92 6.74 -20.19
C THR A 140 -15.11 6.45 -18.72
N LEU A 141 -14.29 5.60 -18.11
CA LEU A 141 -14.18 5.49 -16.65
C LEU A 141 -13.38 6.72 -16.18
N PRO A 142 -14.01 7.74 -15.58
CA PRO A 142 -13.26 8.90 -15.17
C PRO A 142 -12.42 8.53 -13.95
N SER A 143 -11.16 8.15 -14.17
CA SER A 143 -10.23 7.93 -13.06
C SER A 143 -9.95 9.27 -12.41
N HIS A 144 -10.28 9.38 -11.12
CA HIS A 144 -9.89 10.51 -10.30
C HIS A 144 -9.03 9.96 -9.17
N PRO A 145 -7.71 9.81 -9.38
CA PRO A 145 -6.81 9.33 -8.35
C PRO A 145 -6.75 10.38 -7.23
N GLU A 146 -7.36 10.09 -6.08
CA GLU A 146 -7.27 10.96 -4.91
C GLU A 146 -5.87 10.82 -4.28
N VAL A 147 -5.12 11.93 -4.25
CA VAL A 147 -3.75 11.96 -3.71
C VAL A 147 -3.71 11.50 -2.25
N ASP A 148 -4.77 11.80 -1.49
CA ASP A 148 -4.92 11.38 -0.10
C ASP A 148 -4.96 9.85 0.04
N ASP A 149 -5.71 9.16 -0.85
CA ASP A 149 -5.80 7.70 -0.86
C ASP A 149 -4.45 7.07 -1.24
N ILE A 150 -3.75 7.65 -2.23
CA ILE A 150 -2.40 7.21 -2.65
C ILE A 150 -1.39 7.39 -1.51
N GLY A 151 -1.42 8.53 -0.84
CA GLY A 151 -0.53 8.85 0.28
C GLY A 151 -0.75 7.92 1.47
N LEU A 152 -2.01 7.69 1.85
CA LEU A 152 -2.37 6.79 2.95
C LEU A 152 -1.89 5.37 2.69
N ILE A 153 -2.10 4.87 1.47
CA ILE A 153 -1.66 3.54 1.04
C ILE A 153 -0.14 3.44 1.03
N GLY A 154 0.55 4.42 0.44
CA GLY A 154 2.01 4.45 0.36
C GLY A 154 2.65 4.44 1.74
N ILE A 155 2.16 5.28 2.66
CA ILE A 155 2.65 5.33 4.05
C ILE A 155 2.37 4.01 4.78
N THR A 156 1.16 3.46 4.67
CA THR A 156 0.80 2.20 5.33
C THR A 156 1.67 1.04 4.83
N SER A 157 1.92 0.99 3.52
CA SER A 157 2.79 0.00 2.89
C SER A 157 4.24 0.12 3.39
N LEU A 158 4.77 1.34 3.40
CA LEU A 158 6.13 1.58 3.89
C LEU A 158 6.26 1.18 5.36
N VAL A 159 5.33 1.59 6.22
CA VAL A 159 5.33 1.24 7.66
C VAL A 159 5.28 -0.28 7.85
N LEU A 160 4.39 -0.99 7.15
CA LEU A 160 4.29 -2.45 7.24
C LEU A 160 5.58 -3.14 6.79
N SER A 161 6.21 -2.67 5.70
CA SER A 161 7.48 -3.23 5.21
C SER A 161 8.64 -3.02 6.20
N LEU A 162 8.70 -1.85 6.84
CA LEU A 162 9.71 -1.53 7.85
C LEU A 162 9.51 -2.38 9.10
N LEU A 163 8.26 -2.51 9.58
CA LEU A 163 7.93 -3.37 10.72
C LEU A 163 8.32 -4.83 10.47
N ALA A 164 8.08 -5.35 9.27
CA ALA A 164 8.47 -6.70 8.89
C ALA A 164 10.00 -6.92 8.90
N THR A 165 10.78 -5.86 8.67
CA THR A 165 12.26 -5.91 8.65
C THR A 165 12.88 -5.97 10.06
N ILE A 166 12.15 -5.57 11.10
CA ILE A 166 12.67 -5.53 12.47
C ILE A 166 13.00 -6.93 12.99
N TYR A 167 12.10 -7.90 12.81
CA TYR A 167 12.29 -9.27 13.27
C TYR A 167 13.55 -9.96 12.71
N PRO A 168 13.82 -9.98 11.38
CA PRO A 168 14.98 -10.65 10.82
C PRO A 168 16.29 -9.95 11.19
N SER A 169 16.29 -8.61 11.30
CA SER A 169 17.44 -7.85 11.81
C SER A 169 17.82 -8.26 13.23
N TRP A 170 16.82 -8.37 14.11
CA TRP A 170 17.05 -8.84 15.48
C TRP A 170 17.53 -10.29 15.51
N ARG A 171 16.95 -11.17 14.68
CA ARG A 171 17.36 -12.56 14.57
C ARG A 171 18.81 -12.71 14.08
N ALA A 172 19.24 -11.92 13.10
CA ALA A 172 20.62 -11.93 12.60
C ALA A 172 21.62 -11.51 13.68
N SER A 173 21.27 -10.52 14.50
CA SER A 173 22.12 -10.06 15.60
C SER A 173 22.39 -11.13 16.67
N ARG A 174 21.50 -12.12 16.81
CA ARG A 174 21.60 -13.16 17.85
C ARG A 174 22.30 -14.45 17.39
N LEU A 175 22.83 -14.49 16.17
CA LEU A 175 23.58 -15.65 15.69
C LEU A 175 24.90 -15.82 16.47
N GLN A 176 25.10 -17.01 17.04
CA GLN A 176 26.30 -17.36 17.79
C GLN A 176 27.33 -18.02 16.86
N PRO A 177 28.59 -17.54 16.82
CA PRO A 177 29.63 -18.09 15.92
C PRO A 177 29.98 -19.55 16.19
N ALA A 178 29.89 -19.98 17.46
CA ALA A 178 30.35 -21.29 17.92
C ALA A 178 29.47 -22.47 17.47
N GLU A 179 28.19 -22.22 17.16
CA GLU A 179 27.27 -23.25 16.67
C GLU A 179 27.35 -23.44 15.16
N VAL A 180 27.74 -22.41 14.41
CA VAL A 180 27.82 -22.45 12.94
C VAL A 180 29.09 -23.18 12.49
N LEU A 181 30.25 -22.89 13.09
CA LEU A 181 31.53 -23.52 12.75
C LEU A 181 31.67 -24.99 13.18
N ARG A 182 30.69 -25.54 13.91
CA ARG A 182 30.67 -26.95 14.32
C ARG A 182 29.88 -27.84 13.35
N HIS A 183 29.18 -27.23 12.39
CA HIS A 183 28.33 -27.92 11.42
C HIS A 183 28.87 -27.88 9.98
N ASP A 184 30.02 -27.23 9.77
CA ASP A 184 30.91 -27.41 8.62
C ASP A 184 32.06 -28.36 8.99
#